data_AF-A0A7W1NQY6-F1
#
_entry.id   AF-A0A7W1NQY6-F1
#
_cell.length_a   1.000
_cell.length_b   1.000
_cell.length_c   1.000
_cell.angle_alpha   90.00
_cell.angle_beta   90.00
_cell.angle_gamma   90.00
#
_symmetry.space_group_name_H-M   'P 1'
#
loop_
_entity.id
_entity.type
_entity.pdbx_description
1 polymer ?
#
loop_
_entity_poly.entity_id
_entity_poly.type
_entity_poly.pdbx_seq_one_letter_code
_entity_poly.pdbx_strand_id
1 'polypeptide(L)'
;MTISEIANLIIALSTAGSWLYISRQVNVARLQAKGQFLLALDSQFEKYADLTIRLLTEQHFDPQGKDWPEIFGLMSVFERINIMVDDKILDIGLVDRLYGFRLIGILANEGIYQRLLATGAEWQDFIDLCYEIAKHRGQGIADATTNAFIERVQTLNKDALTVANPFQF
;
A
#
# COMPACT_ATOMS: atom_id res chain seq x y z
N MET A 1 -57.58 -0.15 2.93
CA MET A 1 -56.36 0.33 2.29
C MET A 1 -56.71 1.56 1.47
N THR A 2 -56.24 2.73 1.86
CA THR A 2 -56.54 4.00 1.17
C THR A 2 -55.63 4.18 -0.05
N ILE A 3 -56.06 4.96 -1.05
CA ILE A 3 -55.26 5.25 -2.26
C ILE A 3 -53.89 5.86 -1.87
N SER A 4 -53.84 6.65 -0.80
CA SER A 4 -52.62 7.20 -0.22
C SER A 4 -51.67 6.14 0.37
N GLU A 5 -52.18 5.06 0.97
CA GLU A 5 -51.35 3.96 1.46
C GLU A 5 -50.70 3.18 0.31
N ILE A 6 -51.45 2.99 -0.79
CA ILE A 6 -50.93 2.34 -2.00
C ILE A 6 -49.85 3.22 -2.66
N ALA A 7 -50.07 4.53 -2.75
CA ALA A 7 -49.08 5.47 -3.29
C ALA A 7 -47.79 5.51 -2.45
N ASN A 8 -47.91 5.55 -1.13
CA ASN A 8 -46.75 5.54 -0.23
C ASN A 8 -45.95 4.23 -0.31
N LEU A 9 -46.64 3.09 -0.48
CA LEU A 9 -45.99 1.79 -0.67
C LEU A 9 -45.19 1.73 -1.99
N ILE A 10 -45.75 2.28 -3.08
CA ILE A 10 -45.07 2.34 -4.39
C ILE A 10 -43.83 3.23 -4.31
N ILE A 11 -43.94 4.40 -3.66
CA ILE A 11 -42.80 5.31 -3.47
C ILE A 11 -41.72 4.61 -2.65
N ALA A 12 -42.06 3.99 -1.51
CA ALA A 12 -41.11 3.28 -0.67
C ALA A 12 -40.38 2.14 -1.40
N LEU A 13 -41.11 1.35 -2.20
CA LEU A 13 -40.52 0.28 -3.03
C LEU A 13 -39.59 0.84 -4.11
N SER A 14 -39.99 1.95 -4.75
CA SER A 14 -39.16 2.60 -5.76
C SER A 14 -37.87 3.18 -5.17
N THR A 15 -37.94 3.86 -4.01
CA THR A 15 -36.77 4.39 -3.30
C THR A 15 -35.83 3.27 -2.84
N ALA A 16 -36.37 2.18 -2.28
CA ALA A 16 -35.55 1.04 -1.87
C ALA A 16 -34.87 0.35 -3.06
N GLY A 17 -35.61 0.18 -4.17
CA GLY A 17 -35.06 -0.35 -5.43
C GLY A 17 -33.95 0.52 -6.00
N SER A 18 -34.14 1.84 -6.02
CA SER A 18 -33.12 2.81 -6.45
C SER A 18 -31.89 2.77 -5.55
N TRP A 19 -32.05 2.65 -4.23
CA TRP A 19 -30.93 2.57 -3.29
C TRP A 19 -30.08 1.30 -3.49
N LEU A 20 -30.75 0.15 -3.70
CA LEU A 20 -30.07 -1.11 -4.04
C LEU A 20 -29.32 -1.02 -5.37
N TYR A 21 -29.91 -0.37 -6.38
CA TYR A 21 -29.27 -0.18 -7.67
C TYR A 21 -28.06 0.75 -7.60
N ILE A 22 -28.16 1.87 -6.87
CA ILE A 22 -27.04 2.80 -6.61
C ILE A 22 -25.91 2.09 -5.87
N SER A 23 -26.23 1.30 -4.83
CA SER A 23 -25.21 0.53 -4.10
C SER A 23 -24.46 -0.44 -5.00
N ARG A 24 -25.16 -1.14 -5.91
CA ARG A 24 -24.53 -1.99 -6.92
C ARG A 24 -23.67 -1.21 -7.91
N GLN A 25 -24.15 -0.05 -8.40
CA GLN A 25 -23.36 0.79 -9.30
C GLN A 25 -22.09 1.32 -8.64
N VAL A 26 -22.18 1.76 -7.38
CA VAL A 26 -21.02 2.23 -6.60
C VAL A 26 -19.99 1.12 -6.45
N ASN A 27 -20.42 -0.13 -6.22
CA ASN A 27 -19.51 -1.26 -6.15
C ASN A 27 -18.84 -1.57 -7.50
N VAL A 28 -19.58 -1.54 -8.61
CA VAL A 28 -19.00 -1.75 -9.95
C VAL A 28 -18.04 -0.62 -10.31
N ALA A 29 -18.40 0.64 -10.04
CA ALA A 29 -17.53 1.79 -10.26
C ALA A 29 -16.25 1.72 -9.42
N ARG A 30 -16.36 1.29 -8.15
CA ARG A 30 -15.20 1.06 -7.27
C ARG A 30 -14.29 -0.03 -7.81
N LEU A 31 -14.84 -1.14 -8.31
CA LEU A 31 -14.05 -2.22 -8.93
C LEU A 31 -13.34 -1.75 -10.21
N GLN A 32 -14.03 -0.99 -11.06
CA GLN A 32 -13.44 -0.43 -12.28
C GLN A 32 -12.33 0.58 -11.97
N ALA A 33 -12.56 1.49 -11.01
CA ALA A 33 -11.56 2.44 -10.53
C ALA A 33 -10.33 1.71 -9.95
N LYS A 34 -10.56 0.65 -9.15
CA LYS A 34 -9.48 -0.20 -8.63
C LYS A 34 -8.68 -0.84 -9.76
N GLY A 35 -9.33 -1.36 -10.80
CA GLY A 35 -8.66 -1.93 -11.97
C GLY A 35 -7.80 -0.92 -12.73
N GLN A 36 -8.35 0.25 -13.06
CA GLN A 36 -7.60 1.32 -13.73
C GLN A 36 -6.43 1.81 -12.89
N PHE A 37 -6.62 1.89 -11.58
CA PHE A 37 -5.59 2.30 -10.65
C PHE A 37 -4.44 1.29 -10.57
N LEU A 38 -4.73 -0.02 -10.48
CA LEU A 38 -3.70 -1.05 -10.49
C LEU A 38 -2.87 -1.01 -11.78
N LEU A 39 -3.51 -0.80 -12.93
CA LEU A 39 -2.80 -0.63 -14.20
C LEU A 39 -1.91 0.63 -14.20
N ALA A 40 -2.36 1.71 -13.58
CA ALA A 40 -1.55 2.92 -13.43
C ALA A 40 -0.34 2.69 -12.51
N LEU A 41 -0.52 1.95 -11.41
CA LEU A 41 0.60 1.54 -10.55
C LEU A 41 1.60 0.67 -11.28
N ASP A 42 1.13 -0.33 -12.03
CA ASP A 42 2.00 -1.21 -12.82
C ASP A 42 2.84 -0.37 -13.80
N SER A 43 2.23 0.62 -14.46
CA SER A 43 2.96 1.56 -15.33
C SER A 43 3.97 2.43 -14.59
N GLN A 44 3.73 2.83 -13.33
CA GLN A 44 4.72 3.54 -12.53
C GLN A 44 5.86 2.62 -12.12
N PHE A 45 5.55 1.38 -11.73
CA PHE A 45 6.52 0.38 -11.33
C PHE A 45 7.40 -0.09 -12.49
N GLU A 46 6.90 -0.06 -13.72
CA GLU A 46 7.67 -0.34 -14.94
C GLU A 46 8.88 0.60 -15.08
N LYS A 47 8.73 1.87 -14.67
CA LYS A 47 9.82 2.86 -14.71
C LYS A 47 11.00 2.51 -13.81
N TYR A 48 10.77 1.66 -12.82
CA TYR A 48 11.76 1.21 -11.84
C TYR A 48 12.02 -0.30 -11.95
N ALA A 49 11.68 -0.92 -13.09
CA ALA A 49 11.84 -2.36 -13.30
C ALA A 49 13.31 -2.78 -13.18
N ASP A 50 14.22 -2.07 -13.83
CA ASP A 50 15.66 -2.37 -13.80
C ASP A 50 16.22 -2.31 -12.37
N LEU A 51 15.88 -1.25 -11.62
CA LEU A 51 16.25 -1.13 -10.20
C LEU A 51 15.67 -2.29 -9.37
N THR A 52 14.39 -2.64 -9.60
CA THR A 52 13.73 -3.73 -8.87
C THR A 52 14.43 -5.06 -9.14
N ILE A 53 14.84 -5.32 -10.40
CA ILE A 53 15.59 -6.52 -10.76
C ILE A 53 16.92 -6.55 -10.00
N ARG A 54 17.68 -5.45 -10.03
CA ARG A 54 18.98 -5.36 -9.31
C ARG A 54 18.82 -5.60 -7.82
N LEU A 55 17.82 -4.99 -7.19
CA LEU A 55 17.52 -5.18 -5.76
C LEU A 55 17.22 -6.64 -5.38
N LEU A 56 16.66 -7.42 -6.31
CA LEU A 56 16.25 -8.81 -6.05
C LEU A 56 17.31 -9.83 -6.45
N THR A 57 18.17 -9.52 -7.42
CA THR A 57 19.13 -10.48 -7.99
C THR A 57 20.57 -10.23 -7.58
N GLU A 58 20.96 -8.97 -7.34
CA GLU A 58 22.34 -8.62 -6.99
C GLU A 58 22.51 -8.65 -5.46
N GLN A 59 23.13 -9.72 -4.95
CA GLN A 59 23.31 -9.96 -3.51
C GLN A 59 24.03 -8.84 -2.75
N HIS A 60 24.88 -8.07 -3.44
CA HIS A 60 25.67 -6.97 -2.88
C HIS A 60 25.44 -5.66 -3.63
N PHE A 61 24.22 -5.44 -4.11
CA PHE A 61 23.88 -4.16 -4.71
C PHE A 61 24.11 -3.02 -3.70
N ASP A 62 24.97 -2.07 -4.05
CA ASP A 62 25.24 -0.86 -3.27
C ASP A 62 24.80 0.36 -4.09
N PRO A 63 23.73 1.08 -3.69
CA PRO A 63 23.20 2.19 -4.47
C PRO A 63 24.19 3.35 -4.61
N GLN A 64 24.50 3.74 -5.85
CA GLN A 64 25.45 4.83 -6.13
C GLN A 64 24.84 5.87 -7.06
N GLY A 65 25.15 7.16 -6.81
CA GLY A 65 24.81 8.28 -7.70
C GLY A 65 23.35 8.30 -8.15
N LYS A 66 23.10 7.89 -9.40
CA LYS A 66 21.78 7.89 -10.05
C LYS A 66 20.79 6.86 -9.47
N ASP A 67 21.27 5.85 -8.74
CA ASP A 67 20.41 4.83 -8.15
C ASP A 67 19.52 5.41 -7.03
N TRP A 68 20.01 6.42 -6.30
CA TRP A 68 19.27 7.03 -5.19
C TRP A 68 17.98 7.74 -5.62
N PRO A 69 17.99 8.61 -6.65
CA PRO A 69 16.76 9.16 -7.20
C PRO A 69 15.74 8.10 -7.65
N GLU A 70 16.21 6.98 -8.23
CA GLU A 70 15.33 5.89 -8.65
C GLU A 70 14.72 5.16 -7.44
N ILE A 71 15.51 4.89 -6.40
CA ILE A 71 15.05 4.30 -5.14
C ILE A 71 14.01 5.20 -4.47
N PHE A 72 14.27 6.50 -4.38
CA PHE A 72 13.32 7.46 -3.82
C PHE A 72 12.04 7.54 -4.66
N GLY A 73 12.17 7.55 -5.98
CA GLY A 73 11.02 7.48 -6.87
C GLY A 73 10.16 6.23 -6.63
N LEU A 74 10.80 5.07 -6.48
CA LEU A 74 10.15 3.80 -6.17
C LEU A 74 9.48 3.84 -4.78
N MET A 75 10.17 4.33 -3.75
CA MET A 75 9.62 4.47 -2.40
C MET A 75 8.42 5.41 -2.37
N SER A 76 8.45 6.52 -3.09
CA SER A 76 7.30 7.43 -3.19
C SER A 76 6.11 6.86 -3.96
N VAL A 77 6.29 5.81 -4.76
CA VAL A 77 5.13 5.04 -5.30
C VAL A 77 4.47 4.28 -4.16
N PHE A 78 5.26 3.68 -3.26
CA PHE A 78 4.74 2.96 -2.09
C PHE A 78 4.08 3.87 -1.06
N GLU A 79 4.56 5.08 -0.83
CA GLU A 79 3.87 6.06 0.04
C GLU A 79 2.45 6.35 -0.47
N ARG A 80 2.30 6.53 -1.79
CA ARG A 80 0.97 6.72 -2.41
C ARG A 80 0.09 5.48 -2.28
N ILE A 81 0.69 4.29 -2.29
CA ILE A 81 -0.04 3.04 -2.01
C ILE A 81 -0.51 3.02 -0.56
N ASN A 82 0.31 3.46 0.40
CA ASN A 82 -0.07 3.53 1.81
C ASN A 82 -1.32 4.38 2.00
N ILE A 83 -1.33 5.60 1.46
CA ILE A 83 -2.48 6.51 1.50
C ILE A 83 -3.75 5.82 0.99
N MET A 84 -3.64 5.02 -0.07
CA MET A 84 -4.80 4.31 -0.64
C MET A 84 -5.24 3.07 0.16
N VAL A 85 -4.33 2.46 0.91
CA VAL A 85 -4.67 1.42 1.89
C VAL A 85 -5.38 2.05 3.10
N ASP A 86 -4.93 3.22 3.53
CA ASP A 86 -5.56 3.98 4.62
C ASP A 86 -6.98 4.42 4.24
N ASP A 87 -7.14 4.94 3.02
CA ASP A 87 -8.45 5.30 2.43
C ASP A 87 -9.34 4.10 2.08
N LYS A 88 -8.88 2.87 2.34
CA LYS A 88 -9.61 1.60 2.05
C LYS A 88 -9.96 1.41 0.57
N ILE A 89 -9.21 2.06 -0.33
CA ILE A 89 -9.30 1.85 -1.78
C ILE A 89 -8.60 0.54 -2.13
N LEU A 90 -7.44 0.31 -1.54
CA LEU A 90 -6.68 -0.93 -1.65
C LEU A 90 -6.78 -1.76 -0.39
N ASP A 91 -6.70 -3.06 -0.58
CA ASP A 91 -6.62 -4.04 0.50
C ASP A 91 -5.16 -4.41 0.72
N ILE A 92 -4.72 -4.46 1.98
CA ILE A 92 -3.33 -4.76 2.33
C ILE A 92 -2.89 -6.13 1.81
N GLY A 93 -3.78 -7.13 1.84
CA GLY A 93 -3.50 -8.47 1.32
C GLY A 93 -3.28 -8.46 -0.19
N LEU A 94 -4.03 -7.64 -0.93
CA LEU A 94 -3.79 -7.45 -2.37
C LEU A 94 -2.44 -6.78 -2.64
N VAL A 95 -2.10 -5.71 -1.90
CA VAL A 95 -0.84 -4.99 -2.06
C VAL A 95 0.34 -5.91 -1.74
N ASP A 96 0.25 -6.66 -0.64
CA ASP A 96 1.26 -7.65 -0.24
C ASP A 96 1.46 -8.70 -1.34
N ARG A 97 0.37 -9.26 -1.87
CA ARG A 97 0.42 -10.27 -2.93
C ARG A 97 1.06 -9.77 -4.23
N LEU A 98 0.77 -8.52 -4.63
CA LEU A 98 1.23 -7.98 -5.91
C LEU A 98 2.61 -7.35 -5.83
N TYR A 99 2.92 -6.66 -4.74
CA TYR A 99 4.09 -5.78 -4.65
C TYR A 99 4.94 -6.02 -3.39
N GLY A 100 4.50 -6.85 -2.45
CA GLY A 100 5.20 -7.08 -1.18
C GLY A 100 6.61 -7.63 -1.38
N PHE A 101 6.88 -8.39 -2.44
CA PHE A 101 8.23 -8.88 -2.75
C PHE A 101 9.23 -7.73 -3.03
N ARG A 102 8.77 -6.62 -3.61
CA ARG A 102 9.62 -5.46 -3.89
C ARG A 102 10.03 -4.76 -2.60
N LEU A 103 9.09 -4.61 -1.65
CA LEU A 103 9.34 -4.02 -0.34
C LEU A 103 10.33 -4.86 0.47
N ILE A 104 10.24 -6.20 0.40
CA ILE A 104 11.28 -7.07 0.96
C ILE A 104 12.63 -6.77 0.33
N GLY A 105 12.71 -6.71 -1.01
CA GLY A 105 13.97 -6.44 -1.71
C GLY A 105 14.61 -5.10 -1.31
N ILE A 106 13.80 -4.04 -1.24
CA ILE A 106 14.22 -2.72 -0.77
C ILE A 106 14.79 -2.81 0.65
N LEU A 107 14.02 -3.39 1.58
CA LEU A 107 14.43 -3.46 2.98
C LEU A 107 15.49 -4.51 3.27
N ALA A 108 15.73 -5.48 2.40
CA ALA A 108 16.84 -6.43 2.49
C ALA A 108 18.17 -5.78 2.10
N ASN A 109 18.15 -4.71 1.30
CA ASN A 109 19.35 -3.96 0.96
C ASN A 109 19.88 -3.16 2.15
N GLU A 110 21.11 -3.45 2.58
CA GLU A 110 21.69 -2.83 3.77
C GLU A 110 21.91 -1.31 3.60
N GLY A 111 22.36 -0.86 2.43
CA GLY A 111 22.60 0.56 2.16
C GLY A 111 21.32 1.39 2.26
N ILE A 112 20.22 0.86 1.72
CA ILE A 112 18.90 1.52 1.82
C ILE A 112 18.40 1.47 3.27
N TYR A 113 18.50 0.33 3.94
CA TYR A 113 18.05 0.17 5.33
C TYR A 113 18.76 1.13 6.29
N GLN A 114 20.09 1.25 6.20
CA GLN A 114 20.86 2.19 7.02
C GLN A 114 20.47 3.64 6.77
N ARG A 115 20.16 3.99 5.51
CA ARG A 115 19.66 5.32 5.19
C ARG A 115 18.29 5.58 5.80
N LEU A 116 17.39 4.59 5.73
CA LEU A 116 16.06 4.66 6.37
C LEU A 116 16.15 4.80 7.90
N LEU A 117 17.12 4.15 8.56
CA LEU A 117 17.36 4.39 9.98
C LEU A 117 17.78 5.85 10.27
N ALA A 118 18.57 6.44 9.38
CA ALA A 118 19.04 7.82 9.55
C ALA A 118 17.98 8.88 9.19
N THR A 119 17.11 8.62 8.22
CA THR A 119 16.14 9.59 7.67
C THR A 119 14.69 9.12 7.76
N GLY A 120 14.38 8.18 8.67
CA GLY A 120 13.10 7.48 8.69
C GLY A 120 11.88 8.37 8.82
N ALA A 121 11.99 9.50 9.53
CA ALA A 121 10.91 10.46 9.70
C ALA A 121 10.42 11.09 8.37
N GLU A 122 11.27 11.17 7.34
CA GLU A 122 10.89 11.69 6.02
C GLU A 122 10.11 10.68 5.18
N TRP A 123 10.17 9.40 5.56
CA TRP A 123 9.63 8.26 4.80
C TRP A 123 8.59 7.49 5.61
N GLN A 124 7.83 8.20 6.45
CA GLN A 124 6.90 7.58 7.40
C GLN A 124 5.82 6.75 6.69
N ASP A 125 5.18 7.29 5.66
CA ASP A 125 4.13 6.58 4.91
C ASP A 125 4.66 5.28 4.27
N PHE A 126 5.92 5.29 3.85
CA PHE A 126 6.59 4.10 3.32
C PHE A 126 6.82 3.05 4.42
N ILE A 127 7.29 3.49 5.58
CA ILE A 127 7.55 2.62 6.74
C ILE A 127 6.24 2.04 7.27
N ASP A 128 5.18 2.83 7.32
CA ASP A 128 3.85 2.43 7.76
C ASP A 128 3.27 1.34 6.85
N LEU A 129 3.41 1.47 5.53
CA LEU A 129 3.03 0.40 4.61
C LEU A 129 3.81 -0.88 4.85
N CYS A 130 5.14 -0.77 5.05
CA CYS A 130 5.97 -1.93 5.36
C CYS A 130 5.50 -2.60 6.67
N TYR A 131 5.11 -1.81 7.67
CA TYR A 131 4.61 -2.29 8.96
C TYR A 131 3.27 -3.03 8.82
N GLU A 132 2.33 -2.48 8.05
CA GLU A 132 1.05 -3.15 7.80
C GLU A 132 1.23 -4.47 7.02
N ILE A 133 2.18 -4.53 6.08
CA ILE A 133 2.55 -5.80 5.41
C ILE A 133 3.20 -6.78 6.39
N ALA A 134 4.14 -6.32 7.23
CA ALA A 134 4.78 -7.15 8.24
C ALA A 134 3.76 -7.77 9.21
N LYS A 135 2.79 -6.96 9.66
CA LYS A 135 1.68 -7.38 10.51
C LYS A 135 0.75 -8.37 9.81
N HIS A 136 0.41 -8.11 8.54
CA HIS A 136 -0.40 -9.02 7.72
C HIS A 136 0.29 -10.39 7.59
N ARG A 137 1.60 -10.43 7.33
CA ARG A 137 2.37 -11.68 7.16
C ARG A 137 2.68 -12.41 8.46
N GLY A 138 2.89 -11.68 9.56
CA GLY A 138 3.15 -12.26 10.87
C GLY A 138 1.99 -13.12 11.42
N GLN A 139 0.82 -13.05 10.79
CA GLN A 139 -0.32 -13.92 11.08
C GLN A 139 -0.24 -15.30 10.38
N GLY A 140 0.74 -15.51 9.49
CA GLY A 140 0.94 -16.74 8.72
C GLY A 140 2.23 -17.51 9.06
N ILE A 141 2.55 -18.54 8.28
CA ILE A 141 3.82 -19.29 8.40
C ILE A 141 4.93 -18.43 7.79
N ALA A 142 5.78 -17.85 8.61
CA ALA A 142 6.88 -16.98 8.17
C ALA A 142 8.15 -17.77 7.89
N ASP A 143 8.71 -17.59 6.69
CA ASP A 143 10.05 -18.05 6.34
C ASP A 143 11.15 -17.11 6.88
N ALA A 144 12.41 -17.50 6.73
CA ALA A 144 13.54 -16.73 7.24
C ALA A 144 13.60 -15.30 6.66
N THR A 145 13.28 -15.16 5.36
CA THR A 145 13.24 -13.87 4.66
C THR A 145 12.16 -12.96 5.23
N THR A 146 10.97 -13.52 5.49
CA THR A 146 9.84 -12.79 6.09
C THR A 146 10.16 -12.35 7.51
N ASN A 147 10.81 -13.20 8.31
CA ASN A 147 11.22 -12.84 9.66
C ASN A 147 12.25 -11.71 9.67
N ALA A 148 13.26 -11.77 8.80
CA ALA A 148 14.25 -10.70 8.66
C ALA A 148 13.62 -9.37 8.24
N PHE A 149 12.65 -9.42 7.31
CA PHE A 149 11.86 -8.26 6.92
C PHE A 149 11.08 -7.68 8.10
N ILE A 150 10.34 -8.52 8.84
CA ILE A 150 9.55 -8.10 10.01
C ILE A 150 10.45 -7.43 11.07
N GLU A 151 11.62 -8.00 11.34
CA GLU A 151 12.57 -7.46 12.32
C GLU A 151 13.09 -6.07 11.91
N ARG A 152 13.48 -5.90 10.65
CA ARG A 152 13.93 -4.59 10.12
C ARG A 152 12.83 -3.55 10.20
N VAL A 153 11.61 -3.89 9.81
CA VAL A 153 10.46 -2.99 9.87
C VAL A 153 10.12 -2.59 11.30
N GLN A 154 10.14 -3.53 12.24
CA GLN A 154 9.90 -3.24 13.66
C GLN A 154 10.95 -2.30 14.25
N THR A 155 12.19 -2.39 13.77
CA THR A 155 13.27 -1.48 14.18
C THR A 155 12.99 -0.07 13.65
N LEU A 156 12.71 0.07 12.36
CA LEU A 156 12.35 1.36 11.75
C LEU A 156 11.15 2.04 12.41
N ASN A 157 10.11 1.27 12.75
CA ASN A 157 8.89 1.83 13.33
C ASN A 157 9.08 2.29 14.78
N LYS A 158 9.97 1.64 15.56
CA LYS A 158 10.29 2.13 16.92
C LYS A 158 10.94 3.51 16.88
N ASP A 159 11.84 3.73 15.93
CA ASP A 159 12.53 5.01 15.77
C ASP A 159 11.57 6.09 15.25
N ALA A 160 10.70 5.74 14.30
CA ALA A 160 9.61 6.61 13.83
C ALA A 160 8.70 7.11 14.96
N LEU A 161 8.28 6.23 15.87
CA LEU A 161 7.42 6.59 17.01
C LEU A 161 8.11 7.51 18.03
N THR A 162 9.45 7.52 18.09
CA THR A 162 10.18 8.46 18.95
C THR A 162 10.31 9.86 18.34
N VAL A 163 10.20 9.97 17.03
CA VAL A 163 10.16 11.25 16.31
C VAL A 163 8.69 11.59 16.05
N ALA A 164 8.01 12.14 17.06
CA ALA A 164 6.62 12.57 16.92
C ALA A 164 6.43 13.38 15.61
N ASN A 165 5.67 12.81 14.67
CA ASN A 165 5.49 13.36 13.33
C ASN A 165 4.85 14.76 13.43
N PRO A 166 5.58 15.85 13.09
CA PRO A 166 5.08 17.21 13.25
C PRO A 166 4.00 17.58 12.21
N PHE A 167 3.64 16.66 11.31
CA PHE A 167 2.70 16.89 10.21
C PHE A 167 1.43 16.01 10.28
N GLN A 168 1.08 15.47 11.45
CA GLN A 168 -0.29 14.96 11.66
C GLN A 168 -1.26 16.15 11.65
N PHE A 169 -1.89 16.41 10.50
CA PHE A 169 -2.96 17.39 10.31
C PHE A 169 -4.34 16.76 10.55
#